data_AF-A0A0N4VQY7-F1
#
_entry.id   AF-A0A0N4VQY7-F1
#
_cell.length_a   1.000
_cell.length_b   1.000
_cell.length_c   1.000
_cell.angle_alpha   90.00
_cell.angle_beta   90.00
_cell.angle_gamma   90.00
#
_symmetry.space_group_name_H-M   'P 1'
#
loop_
_entity.id
_entity.type
_entity.pdbx_description
1 polymer ?
#
loop_
_entity_poly.entity_id
_entity_poly.type
_entity_poly.pdbx_seq_one_letter_code
_entity_poly.pdbx_strand_id
1 'polypeptide(L)' 'MIHFAIIGLGEPRVECLSDSIRVNFDTENEFEGHVYVKGHYGHRECRVDATLITKVNLTIPFASCGMRRQRTVGKLSSV' A
#
# COMPACT_ATOMS: atom_id res chain seq x y z
N MET A 1 -4.04 3.90 -9.93
CA MET A 1 -4.70 2.68 -9.46
C MET A 1 -3.62 1.78 -8.91
N ILE A 2 -3.61 1.55 -7.60
CA ILE A 2 -2.72 0.55 -7.01
C ILE A 2 -3.43 -0.79 -7.26
N HIS A 3 -2.85 -1.63 -8.12
CA HIS A 3 -3.41 -2.92 -8.45
C HIS A 3 -2.86 -3.93 -7.44
N PHE A 4 -3.63 -4.22 -6.39
CA PHE A 4 -3.28 -5.24 -5.41
C PHE A 4 -3.72 -6.60 -5.95
N ALA A 5 -2.80 -7.32 -6.58
CA ALA A 5 -3.00 -8.72 -6.93
C ALA A 5 -1.98 -9.53 -6.13
N ILE A 6 -2.36 -9.91 -4.91
CA ILE A 6 -1.63 -10.97 -4.18
C ILE A 6 -2.58 -12.15 -4.08
N ILE A 7 -2.34 -13.17 -4.89
CA ILE A 7 -3.12 -14.41 -4.90
C ILE A 7 -2.82 -15.14 -3.58
N GLY A 8 -3.79 -15.15 -2.64
CA GLY A 8 -3.70 -15.86 -1.37
C GLY A 8 -3.64 -15.00 -0.09
N LEU A 9 -3.66 -13.65 -0.20
CA LEU A 9 -3.80 -12.76 0.95
C LEU A 9 -5.23 -12.20 0.98
N GLY A 10 -5.78 -12.00 2.18
CA GLY A 10 -7.09 -11.34 2.33
C GLY A 10 -7.08 -9.93 1.74
N GLU A 11 -8.25 -9.29 1.64
CA GLU A 11 -8.32 -7.90 1.17
C GLU A 11 -7.46 -6.99 2.05
N PRO A 12 -6.54 -6.21 1.46
CA PRO A 12 -5.65 -5.35 2.23
C PRO A 12 -6.42 -4.20 2.84
N ARG A 13 -6.11 -3.88 4.09
CA ARG A 13 -6.68 -2.70 4.78
C ARG A 13 -5.80 -1.49 4.52
N VAL A 14 -6.42 -0.46 3.93
CA VAL A 14 -5.75 0.80 3.56
C VAL A 14 -6.13 1.89 4.56
N GLU A 15 -5.12 2.58 5.07
CA GLU A 15 -5.26 3.73 5.96
C GLU A 15 -4.53 4.93 5.36
N CYS A 16 -5.23 6.05 5.23
CA CYS A 16 -4.66 7.31 4.76
C CYS A 16 -4.14 8.11 5.96
N LEU A 17 -2.82 8.28 6.03
CA LEU A 17 -2.16 9.17 6.96
C LEU A 17 -1.99 10.56 6.33
N SER A 18 -1.47 11.52 7.09
CA SER A 18 -1.32 12.91 6.62
C SER A 18 -0.34 13.05 5.45
N ASP A 19 0.69 12.20 5.38
CA ASP A 19 1.78 12.28 4.41
C ASP A 19 2.08 10.95 3.69
N SER A 20 1.32 9.90 3.99
CA SER A 20 1.57 8.54 3.55
C SER A 20 0.30 7.70 3.52
N ILE A 21 0.36 6.54 2.87
CA ILE A 21 -0.66 5.49 2.96
C ILE A 21 -0.04 4.30 3.66
N ARG A 22 -0.74 3.76 4.66
CA ARG A 22 -0.39 2.47 5.26
C ARG A 22 -1.30 1.39 4.70
N VAL A 23 -0.70 0.34 4.18
CA VAL A 23 -1.39 -0.85 3.68
C VAL A 23 -1.04 -2.01 4.60
N ASN A 24 -2.06 -2.64 5.18
CA ASN A 24 -1.91 -3.77 6.06
C ASN A 24 -2.45 -5.02 5.36
N PHE A 25 -1.63 -6.07 5.32
CA PHE A 25 -1.96 -7.37 4.78
C PHE A 25 -2.07 -8.35 5.93
N ASP A 26 -3.27 -8.90 6.12
CA ASP A 26 -3.49 -10.04 6.98
C ASP A 26 -3.54 -11.30 6.10
N THR A 27 -2.71 -12.27 6.42
CA THR A 27 -2.57 -13.51 5.67
C THR A 27 -3.09 -14.66 6.54
N GLU A 28 -3.78 -15.64 5.93
CA GLU A 28 -4.30 -16.79 6.69
C GLU A 28 -3.17 -17.66 7.25
N ASN A 29 -2.10 -17.80 6.47
CA ASN A 29 -0.90 -18.54 6.82
C ASN A 29 0.30 -17.59 6.87
N GLU A 30 1.37 -18.02 7.55
CA GLU A 30 2.63 -17.28 7.57
C GLU A 30 3.12 -16.98 6.15
N PHE A 31 3.41 -15.71 5.88
CA PHE A 31 3.90 -15.24 4.59
C PHE A 31 5.41 -15.02 4.67
N GLU A 32 6.13 -15.58 3.69
CA GLU A 32 7.55 -15.34 3.45
C GLU A 32 7.73 -14.78 2.04
N GLY A 33 8.39 -13.62 1.94
CA GLY A 33 8.63 -12.95 0.67
C GLY A 33 8.67 -11.44 0.79
N HIS A 34 8.33 -10.77 -0.31
CA HIS A 34 8.45 -9.31 -0.41
C HIS A 34 7.14 -8.68 -0.86
N VAL A 35 6.70 -7.65 -0.15
CA VAL A 35 5.61 -6.78 -0.59
C VAL A 35 6.20 -5.44 -0.99
N TYR A 36 5.89 -4.96 -2.20
CA TYR A 36 6.51 -3.75 -2.73
C TYR A 36 5.61 -3.01 -3.73
N VAL A 37 5.91 -1.72 -3.91
CA VAL A 37 5.26 -0.93 -4.96
C VAL A 37 5.86 -1.31 -6.31
N LYS A 38 5.01 -1.71 -7.25
CA LYS A 38 5.42 -2.13 -8.61
C LYS A 38 6.31 -1.08 -9.26
N GLY A 39 7.46 -1.52 -9.79
CA GLY A 39 8.46 -0.64 -10.41
C GLY A 39 9.44 0.03 -9.42
N HIS A 40 9.24 -0.16 -8.11
CA HIS A 40 10.05 0.48 -7.07
C HIS A 40 10.69 -0.52 -6.07
N TYR A 41 10.88 -1.79 -6.45
CA TYR A 41 11.48 -2.82 -5.56
C TYR A 41 12.90 -2.47 -5.05
N GLY A 42 13.68 -1.70 -5.81
CA GLY A 42 15.03 -1.28 -5.41
C GLY A 42 15.05 -0.26 -4.26
N HIS A 43 13.91 0.36 -3.96
CA HIS A 43 13.75 1.38 -2.93
C HIS A 43 13.25 0.73 -1.64
N ARG A 44 14.03 0.83 -0.55
CA ARG A 44 13.65 0.21 0.73
C ARG A 44 12.38 0.81 1.31
N GLU A 45 12.15 2.10 1.09
CA GLU A 45 10.95 2.82 1.50
C GLU A 45 9.69 2.39 0.73
N CYS A 46 9.85 1.64 -0.36
CA CYS A 46 8.75 1.15 -1.20
C CYS A 46 8.53 -0.36 -1.07
N ARG A 47 9.21 -1.02 -0.12
CA ARG A 47 9.12 -2.47 0.09
C ARG A 47 9.16 -2.84 1.57
N VAL A 48 8.62 -4.01 1.87
CA VAL A 48 8.78 -4.66 3.15
C VAL A 48 9.07 -6.13 2.90
N ASP A 49 10.06 -6.63 3.63
CA ASP A 49 10.47 -8.03 3.62
C ASP A 49 9.72 -8.72 4.77
N ALA A 50 9.02 -9.80 4.45
CA ALA A 50 8.26 -10.58 5.40
C ALA A 50 8.93 -11.94 5.59
N THR A 51 9.11 -12.35 6.85
CA THR A 51 9.78 -13.59 7.22
C THR A 51 8.89 -14.35 8.19
N LEU A 52 8.05 -15.25 7.65
CA LEU A 52 7.13 -16.09 8.41
C LEU A 52 6.22 -15.27 9.35
N ILE A 53 5.60 -14.22 8.81
CA ILE A 53 4.67 -13.37 9.56
C ILE A 53 3.30 -13.38 8.91
N THR A 54 2.25 -13.31 9.72
CA THR A 54 0.85 -13.28 9.25
C THR A 54 0.30 -11.87 9.07
N LYS A 55 1.05 -10.85 9.53
CA LYS A 55 0.68 -9.44 9.46
C LYS A 55 1.83 -8.65 8.86
N VAL A 56 1.60 -8.09 7.69
CA VAL A 56 2.60 -7.28 6.96
C VAL A 56 2.08 -5.87 6.83
N ASN A 57 2.89 -4.89 7.23
CA ASN A 57 2.54 -3.48 7.13
C ASN A 57 3.51 -2.77 6.20
N LEU A 58 2.98 -2.11 5.17
CA LEU A 58 3.74 -1.30 4.23
C LEU A 58 3.26 0.15 4.30
N THR A 59 4.14 1.07 4.69
CA THR A 59 3.86 2.51 4.70
C THR A 59 4.55 3.16 3.51
N ILE A 60 3.75 3.78 2.63
CA ILE A 60 4.18 4.37 1.37
C ILE A 60 4.03 5.89 1.46
N PRO A 61 5.13 6.67 1.47
CA PRO A 61 5.07 8.12 1.46
C PRO A 61 4.43 8.68 0.18
N PHE A 62 3.64 9.74 0.29
CA PHE A 62 3.04 10.41 -0.89
C PHE A 62 4.08 11.04 -1.83
N ALA A 63 5.27 11.31 -1.31
CA ALA A 63 6.34 11.97 -2.04
C ALA A 63 7.23 11.00 -2.85
N SER A 64 7.09 9.68 -2.68
CA SER A 64 7.95 8.67 -3.27
C SER A 64 7.16 7.50 -3.89
N CYS A 65 7.87 6.44 -4.31
CA CYS A 65 7.29 5.20 -4.83
C CYS A 65 6.32 5.36 -6.02
N GLY A 66 6.46 6.42 -6.83
CA GLY A 66 5.59 6.65 -7.98
C GLY A 66 4.14 7.01 -7.61
N MET A 67 3.91 7.43 -6.37
CA MET A 67 2.59 7.84 -5.87
C MET A 67 2.06 9.05 -6.64
N ARG A 68 0.93 8.89 -7.33
CA ARG A 68 0.26 9.97 -8.05
C ARG A 68 -0.93 10.49 -7.26
N ARG A 69 -0.88 11.77 -6.90
CA ARG A 69 -1.98 12.50 -6.28
C ARG A 69 -2.92 13.02 -7.37
N GLN A 70 -4.21 12.76 -7.23
CA GLN A 70 -5.25 13.37 -8.05
C GLN A 70 -6.16 14.20 -7.14
N ARG A 71 -6.50 15.41 -7.57
CA ARG A 71 -7.45 16.28 -6.88
C ARG A 71 -8.65 16.47 -7.80
N THR A 72 -9.83 16.22 -7.29
CA THR A 72 -11.08 16.56 -7.97
C THR A 72 -11.60 17.83 -7.32
N VAL A 73 -11.91 18.85 -8.12
CA VAL A 73 -12.64 20.02 -7.63
C VAL A 73 -14.09 19.58 -7.49
N GLY A 74 -14.54 19.33 -6.25
CA GLY A 74 -15.94 19.10 -6.00
C GLY A 74 -16.71 20.38 -6.36
N LYS A 75 -17.67 20.30 -7.29
CA LYS A 75 -18.75 21.28 -7.29
C LYS A 75 -19.46 21.10 -5.96
N LEU A 76 -19.21 22.02 -5.02
CA LEU A 76 -20.10 22.20 -3.89
C LEU A 76 -21.47 22.48 -4.51
N SER A 77 -22.45 21.61 -4.30
CA SER A 77 -23.81 21.84 -4.78
C SER A 77 -24.24 23.20 -4.21
N SER A 78 -24.40 24.20 -5.08
CA SER A 78 -25.11 25.43 -4.73
C SER A 78 -26.55 25.00 -4.47
N VAL A 79 -26.88 24.83 -3.19
CA VAL A 79 -28.26 24.80 -2.69
C VAL A 79 -28.86 26.18 -2.91
#